data_AF-A0A947BR02-F1
#
_entry.id   AF-A0A947BR02-F1
#
_cell.length_a   1.000
_cell.length_b   1.000
_cell.length_c   1.000
_cell.angle_alpha   90.00
_cell.angle_beta   90.00
_cell.angle_gamma   90.00
#
_symmetry.space_group_name_H-M   'P 1'
#
loop_
_entity.id
_entity.type
_entity.pdbx_description
1 polymer ?
#
loop_
_entity_poly.entity_id
_entity_poly.type
_entity_poly.pdbx_seq_one_letter_code
_entity_poly.pdbx_strand_id
1 'polypeptide(L)'
;EDWGLPIMRNEKTGAYLREGRWQIMIHGESYKPIVAEAAKKSADKVFNRVCVTHLLMDDSKENRVAGAVGFNVRTGNYHVFKSKTVICGAGGASNIFKPRSVGEGAGRVWYAPWSSGSAYGLMIEAGAKMTQMENRIVLARFKDGYGPVGAYFLHLKTYTQNAYGEEYESKWFPALQEMVGKEYLDPEASHTTHRPIPTCLRNHAIINEVNAGRGPIHMVTMEAFQDPHLEEIGWHNFLGMTVGQAVLWAATDVDPKYENPELTTSEPYVMGSHATGCGAWCSGPEEISPPEYFWGYNRMTTVEGLFGAGDAVGGTPHAFSSGSFTEGRLAAKAACKYIDDGKAEGIRVSEQQIADLKEKVYKPLETYQVYSNEIVGGSVNPNFINPRQGLDRLQKLMDEYCGGFGVNYMTNDKLLHIGLKKMKALEEDLDKVAASDIHELLRAWELKHRFLTSESVFQHTLFRKETRWPGYYYRGDAMKVDDENWHVLTVSRRDPKTGEYTMEKAPLYHLVGDIEDKDLAKLKAEGHH
;
A
#
# COMPACT_ATOMS: atom_id res chain seq x y z
N GLU A 1 23.91 8.23 -1.12
CA GLU A 1 25.24 8.06 -1.70
C GLU A 1 26.30 8.09 -0.61
N ASP A 2 26.39 9.16 0.18
CA ASP A 2 27.42 9.34 1.24
C ASP A 2 27.55 8.18 2.25
N TRP A 3 26.46 7.47 2.54
CA TRP A 3 26.47 6.27 3.40
C TRP A 3 26.93 4.98 2.70
N GLY A 4 27.34 5.06 1.43
CA GLY A 4 27.87 3.95 0.64
C GLY A 4 26.90 3.31 -0.36
N LEU A 5 25.72 3.90 -0.61
CA LEU A 5 24.79 3.38 -1.64
C LEU A 5 25.36 3.69 -3.04
N PRO A 6 25.71 2.68 -3.86
CA PRO A 6 26.26 2.93 -5.19
C PRO A 6 25.15 3.36 -6.16
N ILE A 7 25.23 4.61 -6.61
CA ILE A 7 24.31 5.16 -7.62
C ILE A 7 24.94 4.95 -8.99
N MET A 8 24.16 4.42 -9.94
CA MET A 8 24.62 4.27 -11.32
C MET A 8 24.80 5.65 -11.95
N ARG A 9 25.84 5.82 -12.77
CA ARG A 9 26.16 7.10 -13.41
C ARG A 9 26.22 6.92 -14.92
N ASN A 10 25.83 7.97 -15.64
CA ASN A 10 26.02 8.04 -17.07
C ASN A 10 27.52 8.18 -17.37
N GLU A 11 28.09 7.25 -18.14
CA GLU A 11 29.54 7.20 -18.42
C GLU A 11 30.06 8.46 -19.12
N LYS A 12 29.24 9.14 -19.93
CA LYS A 12 29.65 10.32 -20.69
C LYS A 12 29.60 11.60 -19.85
N THR A 13 28.59 11.75 -18.99
CA THR A 13 28.35 13.01 -18.26
C THR A 13 28.71 12.95 -16.78
N GLY A 14 28.88 11.75 -16.21
CA GLY A 14 29.07 11.55 -14.77
C GLY A 14 27.82 11.82 -13.91
N ALA A 15 26.72 12.27 -14.51
CA ALA A 15 25.45 12.50 -13.82
C ALA A 15 24.79 11.18 -13.41
N TYR A 16 23.86 11.21 -12.45
CA TYR A 16 23.09 10.03 -12.08
C TYR A 16 22.33 9.48 -13.28
N LEU A 17 22.41 8.16 -13.48
CA LEU A 17 21.73 7.48 -14.56
C LEU A 17 20.22 7.47 -14.29
N ARG A 18 19.45 8.02 -15.22
CA ARG A 18 17.99 8.07 -15.12
C ARG A 18 17.37 6.77 -15.63
N GLU A 19 16.43 6.23 -14.86
CA GLU A 19 15.52 5.20 -15.36
C GLU A 19 14.43 5.85 -16.21
N GLY A 20 13.70 6.81 -15.62
CA GLY A 20 12.71 7.65 -16.28
C GLY A 20 12.81 9.11 -15.83
N ARG A 21 11.70 9.87 -15.94
CA ARG A 21 11.68 11.29 -15.60
C ARG A 21 11.99 11.57 -14.14
N TRP A 22 11.69 10.66 -13.21
CA TRP A 22 11.75 10.91 -11.77
C TRP A 22 12.76 10.03 -11.03
N GLN A 23 13.01 8.82 -11.54
CA GLN A 23 13.80 7.78 -10.89
C GLN A 23 15.27 7.81 -11.32
N ILE A 24 16.15 7.30 -10.48
CA ILE A 24 17.57 7.07 -10.79
C ILE A 24 17.90 5.60 -10.53
N MET A 25 18.81 5.06 -11.35
CA MET A 25 19.24 3.67 -11.24
C MET A 25 20.30 3.53 -10.13
N ILE A 26 20.23 2.43 -9.38
CA ILE A 26 21.14 2.15 -8.25
C ILE A 26 21.57 0.68 -8.26
N HIS A 27 22.75 0.39 -7.72
CA HIS A 27 23.12 -0.97 -7.32
C HIS A 27 22.56 -1.22 -5.91
N GLY A 28 21.27 -1.55 -5.87
CA GLY A 28 20.44 -1.47 -4.67
C GLY A 28 20.38 -2.70 -3.77
N GLU A 29 21.18 -3.75 -4.01
CA GLU A 29 21.13 -5.01 -3.25
C GLU A 29 21.23 -4.77 -1.73
N SER A 30 22.19 -3.94 -1.32
CA SER A 30 22.44 -3.58 0.08
C SER A 30 21.73 -2.30 0.54
N TYR A 31 20.72 -1.82 -0.20
CA TYR A 31 20.05 -0.57 0.13
C TYR A 31 19.44 -0.57 1.54
N LYS A 32 18.69 -1.63 1.91
CA LYS A 32 18.13 -1.75 3.26
C LYS A 32 19.21 -1.88 4.35
N PRO A 33 20.23 -2.74 4.22
CA PRO A 33 21.37 -2.77 5.14
C PRO A 33 22.01 -1.39 5.40
N ILE A 34 22.30 -0.62 4.34
CA ILE A 34 22.93 0.71 4.45
C ILE A 34 22.06 1.66 5.28
N VAL A 35 20.77 1.75 4.96
CA VAL A 35 19.83 2.63 5.70
C VAL A 35 19.63 2.14 7.13
N ALA A 36 19.59 0.83 7.35
CA ALA A 36 19.45 0.24 8.67
C ALA A 36 20.68 0.51 9.56
N GLU A 37 21.89 0.52 8.99
CA GLU A 37 23.10 0.86 9.72
C GLU A 37 23.08 2.33 10.18
N ALA A 38 22.71 3.25 9.29
CA ALA A 38 22.57 4.68 9.63
C ALA A 38 21.54 4.90 10.74
N ALA A 39 20.38 4.21 10.66
CA ALA A 39 19.35 4.27 11.69
C ALA A 39 19.85 3.69 13.03
N LYS A 40 20.54 2.54 13.01
CA LYS A 40 21.07 1.89 14.22
C LYS A 40 22.14 2.75 14.91
N LYS A 41 23.00 3.44 14.16
CA LYS A 41 23.99 4.38 14.71
C LYS A 41 23.36 5.60 15.37
N SER A 42 22.14 5.96 14.98
CA SER A 42 21.44 7.15 15.45
C SER A 42 20.40 6.87 16.56
N ALA A 43 20.03 5.61 16.78
CA ALA A 43 19.00 5.23 17.73
C ALA A 43 19.60 4.89 19.10
N ASP A 44 18.97 5.38 20.18
CA ASP A 44 19.37 5.03 21.55
C ASP A 44 19.20 3.53 21.82
N LYS A 45 18.09 2.95 21.33
CA LYS A 45 17.74 1.54 21.49
C LYS A 45 16.99 1.02 20.28
N VAL A 46 17.26 -0.22 19.92
CA VAL A 46 16.56 -0.94 18.84
C VAL A 46 16.01 -2.26 19.38
N PHE A 47 14.68 -2.40 19.35
CA PHE A 47 13.98 -3.62 19.77
C PHE A 47 13.57 -4.42 18.53
N ASN A 48 14.29 -5.52 18.27
CA ASN A 48 13.96 -6.42 17.18
C ASN A 48 13.05 -7.56 17.67
N ARG A 49 12.33 -8.18 16.71
CA ARG A 49 11.45 -9.32 16.97
C ARG A 49 10.34 -9.01 17.99
N VAL A 50 9.88 -7.77 18.06
CA VAL A 50 8.69 -7.39 18.85
C VAL A 50 7.57 -7.05 17.87
N CYS A 51 6.46 -7.78 17.96
CA CYS A 51 5.24 -7.45 17.24
C CYS A 51 4.43 -6.47 18.09
N VAL A 52 4.28 -5.23 17.61
CA VAL A 52 3.37 -4.24 18.22
C VAL A 52 1.94 -4.59 17.81
N THR A 53 1.06 -4.68 18.79
CA THR A 53 -0.34 -5.13 18.61
C THR A 53 -1.34 -4.01 18.90
N HIS A 54 -1.04 -3.14 19.87
CA HIS A 54 -1.93 -2.03 20.23
C HIS A 54 -1.11 -0.78 20.57
N LEU A 55 -1.73 0.39 20.39
CA LEU A 55 -1.26 1.64 20.96
C LEU A 55 -1.78 1.79 22.39
N LEU A 56 -0.99 2.43 23.24
CA LEU A 56 -1.45 2.90 24.56
C LEU A 56 -2.01 4.31 24.41
N MET A 57 -3.14 4.56 25.04
CA MET A 57 -3.79 5.86 25.08
C MET A 57 -3.53 6.53 26.43
N ASP A 58 -3.54 7.86 26.43
CA ASP A 58 -3.35 8.64 27.64
C ASP A 58 -4.63 8.71 28.46
N ASP A 59 -4.56 8.24 29.71
CA ASP A 59 -5.69 8.26 30.64
C ASP A 59 -6.03 9.68 31.14
N SER A 60 -5.10 10.64 30.98
CA SER A 60 -5.31 12.04 31.41
C SER A 60 -5.96 12.92 30.34
N LYS A 61 -5.95 12.49 29.07
CA LYS A 61 -6.48 13.27 27.94
C LYS A 61 -6.99 12.33 26.85
N GLU A 62 -8.28 12.44 26.54
CA GLU A 62 -8.88 11.69 25.43
C GLU A 62 -8.19 12.03 24.09
N ASN A 63 -8.09 11.03 23.21
CA ASN A 63 -7.52 11.18 21.87
C ASN A 63 -6.04 11.62 21.84
N ARG A 64 -5.24 11.22 22.85
CA ARG A 64 -3.78 11.39 22.88
C ARG A 64 -3.09 10.03 23.06
N VAL A 65 -2.07 9.76 22.24
CA VAL A 65 -1.27 8.53 22.34
C VAL A 65 -0.27 8.64 23.50
N ALA A 66 0.01 7.51 24.14
CA ALA A 66 0.91 7.42 25.29
C ALA A 66 1.96 6.30 25.17
N GLY A 67 1.97 5.55 24.07
CA GLY A 67 2.85 4.40 23.93
C GLY A 67 2.34 3.31 23.01
N ALA A 68 2.89 2.12 23.20
CA ALA A 68 2.46 0.91 22.51
C ALA A 68 2.77 -0.33 23.36
N VAL A 69 2.05 -1.42 23.07
CA VAL A 69 2.32 -2.74 23.64
C VAL A 69 2.48 -3.78 22.55
N GLY A 70 3.16 -4.86 22.91
CA GLY A 70 3.42 -5.95 21.98
C GLY A 70 4.05 -7.12 22.68
N PHE A 71 4.48 -8.11 21.91
CA PHE A 71 5.18 -9.28 22.43
C PHE A 71 6.37 -9.65 21.57
N ASN A 72 7.37 -10.25 22.21
CA ASN A 72 8.54 -10.74 21.51
C ASN A 72 8.24 -12.06 20.80
N VAL A 73 8.43 -12.12 19.48
CA VAL A 73 8.12 -13.30 18.64
C VAL A 73 9.16 -14.43 18.75
N ARG A 74 10.10 -14.33 19.70
CA ARG A 74 11.08 -15.37 20.04
C ARG A 74 10.90 -15.87 21.47
N THR A 75 10.66 -14.97 22.42
CA THR A 75 10.54 -15.34 23.85
C THR A 75 9.11 -15.37 24.36
N GLY A 76 8.16 -14.79 23.62
CA GLY A 76 6.79 -14.59 24.08
C GLY A 76 6.63 -13.47 25.11
N ASN A 77 7.70 -12.79 25.52
CA ASN A 77 7.65 -11.76 26.57
C ASN A 77 6.77 -10.57 26.15
N TYR A 78 5.98 -10.08 27.10
CA TYR A 78 5.18 -8.87 26.93
C TYR A 78 6.06 -7.62 27.03
N HIS A 79 5.88 -6.68 26.12
CA HIS A 79 6.61 -5.43 26.07
C HIS A 79 5.64 -4.25 26.17
N VAL A 80 5.99 -3.30 27.04
CA VAL A 80 5.25 -2.05 27.25
C VAL A 80 6.19 -0.90 26.97
N PHE A 81 5.86 -0.07 25.99
CA PHE A 81 6.61 1.13 25.64
C PHE A 81 5.76 2.35 26.02
N LYS A 82 6.13 3.07 27.08
CA LYS A 82 5.52 4.36 27.43
C LYS A 82 6.31 5.46 26.71
N SER A 83 5.65 6.33 25.96
CA SER A 83 6.30 7.34 25.12
C SER A 83 5.51 8.64 25.06
N LYS A 84 6.22 9.75 24.87
CA LYS A 84 5.64 11.09 24.68
C LYS A 84 4.98 11.27 23.31
N THR A 85 5.51 10.59 22.30
CA THR A 85 5.04 10.59 20.91
C THR A 85 5.30 9.23 20.28
N VAL A 86 4.47 8.83 19.32
CA VAL A 86 4.62 7.58 18.55
C VAL A 86 4.66 7.92 17.06
N ILE A 87 5.60 7.31 16.32
CA ILE A 87 5.64 7.39 14.85
C ILE A 87 5.39 6.00 14.28
N CYS A 88 4.31 5.86 13.51
CA CYS A 88 3.94 4.62 12.86
C CYS A 88 4.54 4.55 11.45
N GLY A 89 5.39 3.55 11.21
CA GLY A 89 6.04 3.28 9.92
C GLY A 89 6.02 1.80 9.57
N ALA A 90 4.90 1.11 9.83
CA ALA A 90 4.77 -0.35 9.77
C ALA A 90 4.38 -0.91 8.39
N GLY A 91 4.54 -0.13 7.32
CA GLY A 91 4.18 -0.50 5.95
C GLY A 91 2.68 -0.59 5.69
N GLY A 92 2.32 -0.74 4.41
CA GLY A 92 0.94 -0.89 3.96
C GLY A 92 0.35 -2.28 4.23
N ALA A 93 -0.52 -2.74 3.34
CA ALA A 93 -1.22 -4.00 3.46
C ALA A 93 -1.14 -4.84 2.17
N SER A 94 -0.55 -6.02 2.34
CA SER A 94 -0.54 -7.12 1.37
C SER A 94 -1.34 -8.31 1.89
N ASN A 95 -1.71 -9.22 0.99
CA ASN A 95 -2.49 -10.42 1.33
C ASN A 95 -3.86 -10.10 1.93
N ILE A 96 -4.41 -8.91 1.71
CA ILE A 96 -5.81 -8.58 2.04
C ILE A 96 -6.77 -9.08 0.95
N PHE A 97 -6.34 -9.12 -0.32
CA PHE A 97 -7.02 -9.79 -1.42
C PHE A 97 -6.42 -11.17 -1.66
N LYS A 98 -7.21 -12.07 -2.26
CA LYS A 98 -6.73 -13.36 -2.75
C LYS A 98 -5.66 -13.13 -3.83
N PRO A 99 -4.45 -13.72 -3.71
CA PRO A 99 -3.44 -13.65 -4.76
C PRO A 99 -3.77 -14.57 -5.93
N ARG A 100 -3.14 -14.32 -7.09
CA ARG A 100 -3.29 -15.20 -8.28
C ARG A 100 -2.80 -16.63 -8.03
N SER A 101 -1.72 -16.79 -7.27
CA SER A 101 -1.21 -18.10 -6.84
C SER A 101 -1.63 -18.38 -5.40
N VAL A 102 -2.36 -19.49 -5.17
CA VAL A 102 -2.98 -19.77 -3.86
C VAL A 102 -2.32 -20.90 -3.05
N GLY A 103 -1.38 -21.63 -3.66
CA GLY A 103 -0.52 -22.60 -2.98
C GLY A 103 0.72 -21.94 -2.37
N GLU A 104 1.91 -22.52 -2.58
CA GLU A 104 3.18 -21.93 -2.13
C GLU A 104 3.41 -20.51 -2.68
N GLY A 105 2.96 -20.27 -3.92
CA GLY A 105 3.01 -18.96 -4.57
C GLY A 105 2.18 -17.86 -3.88
N ALA A 106 1.35 -18.17 -2.86
CA ALA A 106 0.65 -17.16 -2.08
C ALA A 106 1.61 -16.24 -1.30
N GLY A 107 2.86 -16.68 -1.07
CA GLY A 107 3.92 -15.83 -0.54
C GLY A 107 4.47 -14.83 -1.56
N ARG A 108 4.26 -15.06 -2.87
CA ARG A 108 4.74 -14.23 -3.96
C ARG A 108 3.72 -13.15 -4.33
N VAL A 109 3.49 -12.24 -3.38
CA VAL A 109 2.84 -10.96 -3.70
C VAL A 109 3.85 -9.99 -4.31
N TRP A 110 3.41 -9.01 -5.12
CA TRP A 110 4.31 -7.97 -5.66
C TRP A 110 4.85 -7.06 -4.55
N TYR A 111 3.96 -6.62 -3.65
CA TYR A 111 4.36 -5.77 -2.53
C TYR A 111 5.03 -6.60 -1.42
N ALA A 112 5.26 -6.02 -0.25
CA ALA A 112 5.93 -6.71 0.85
C ALA A 112 5.00 -7.74 1.53
N PRO A 113 5.28 -9.06 1.49
CA PRO A 113 4.42 -10.08 2.11
C PRO A 113 4.31 -9.95 3.64
N TRP A 114 5.30 -9.32 4.28
CA TRP A 114 5.31 -9.01 5.71
C TRP A 114 4.56 -7.72 6.08
N SER A 115 4.07 -6.94 5.11
CA SER A 115 3.24 -5.77 5.37
C SER A 115 1.78 -6.19 5.59
N SER A 116 1.40 -6.37 6.85
CA SER A 116 0.10 -6.90 7.26
C SER A 116 -0.97 -5.83 7.53
N GLY A 117 -0.76 -4.59 7.07
CA GLY A 117 -1.65 -3.47 7.40
C GLY A 117 -1.55 -3.02 8.86
N SER A 118 -0.49 -3.39 9.59
CA SER A 118 -0.31 -3.00 10.99
C SER A 118 -0.26 -1.49 11.16
N ALA A 119 0.26 -0.75 10.17
CA ALA A 119 0.23 0.71 10.23
C ALA A 119 -1.20 1.23 10.36
N TYR A 120 -2.11 0.69 9.55
CA TYR A 120 -3.51 1.08 9.52
C TYR A 120 -4.28 0.52 10.71
N GLY A 121 -4.13 -0.77 11.02
CA GLY A 121 -4.84 -1.42 12.13
C GLY A 121 -4.62 -0.68 13.45
N LEU A 122 -3.37 -0.35 13.78
CA LEU A 122 -3.02 0.39 15.00
C LEU A 122 -3.66 1.79 15.05
N MET A 123 -3.66 2.50 13.92
CA MET A 123 -4.18 3.87 13.86
C MET A 123 -5.72 3.91 13.83
N ILE A 124 -6.36 2.98 13.10
CA ILE A 124 -7.81 2.79 13.07
C ILE A 124 -8.31 2.46 14.48
N GLU A 125 -7.65 1.55 15.19
CA GLU A 125 -8.04 1.16 16.55
C GLU A 125 -7.86 2.31 17.55
N ALA A 126 -6.84 3.15 17.38
CA ALA A 126 -6.66 4.36 18.18
C ALA A 126 -7.65 5.49 17.84
N GLY A 127 -8.46 5.34 16.78
CA GLY A 127 -9.45 6.33 16.36
C GLY A 127 -8.89 7.46 15.48
N ALA A 128 -7.72 7.25 14.86
CA ALA A 128 -7.20 8.17 13.86
C ALA A 128 -8.09 8.15 12.61
N LYS A 129 -8.26 9.33 12.00
CA LYS A 129 -8.93 9.43 10.71
C LYS A 129 -8.06 8.79 9.62
N MET A 130 -8.67 8.04 8.72
CA MET A 130 -8.05 7.45 7.53
C MET A 130 -8.56 8.17 6.29
N THR A 131 -7.76 8.23 5.23
CA THR A 131 -8.14 8.87 3.97
C THR A 131 -7.86 7.99 2.77
N GLN A 132 -8.69 8.12 1.73
CA GLN A 132 -8.51 7.49 0.42
C GLN A 132 -8.26 5.97 0.48
N MET A 133 -8.82 5.24 1.46
CA MET A 133 -8.57 3.80 1.62
C MET A 133 -9.15 2.96 0.48
N GLU A 134 -10.07 3.52 -0.32
CA GLU A 134 -10.52 2.95 -1.59
C GLU A 134 -9.46 3.00 -2.70
N ASN A 135 -8.44 3.86 -2.58
CA ASN A 135 -7.37 3.99 -3.54
C ASN A 135 -6.35 2.85 -3.35
N ARG A 136 -6.74 1.68 -3.83
CA ARG A 136 -5.90 0.48 -3.95
C ARG A 136 -5.12 0.47 -5.26
N ILE A 137 -3.96 -0.17 -5.27
CA ILE A 137 -3.11 -0.31 -6.45
C ILE A 137 -3.25 -1.71 -7.05
N VAL A 138 -3.41 -1.76 -8.37
CA VAL A 138 -3.25 -2.97 -9.19
C VAL A 138 -2.06 -2.75 -10.11
N LEU A 139 -1.26 -3.77 -10.38
CA LEU A 139 -0.02 -3.58 -11.11
C LEU A 139 0.15 -4.55 -12.26
N ALA A 140 0.42 -4.01 -13.44
CA ALA A 140 0.95 -4.77 -14.56
C ALA A 140 2.43 -5.12 -14.29
N ARG A 141 2.74 -6.40 -14.15
CA ARG A 141 4.10 -6.92 -13.89
C ARG A 141 4.31 -8.21 -14.66
N PHE A 142 5.56 -8.68 -14.73
CA PHE A 142 5.85 -10.01 -15.25
C PHE A 142 5.03 -11.06 -14.49
N LYS A 143 4.37 -11.93 -15.25
CA LYS A 143 3.38 -12.85 -14.72
C LYS A 143 4.01 -13.80 -13.69
N ASP A 144 3.26 -14.07 -12.62
CA ASP A 144 3.58 -14.93 -11.47
C ASP A 144 4.75 -14.45 -10.59
N GLY A 145 5.92 -14.15 -11.15
CA GLY A 145 7.09 -13.68 -10.39
C GLY A 145 7.01 -12.21 -9.96
N TYR A 146 6.13 -11.43 -10.61
CA TYR A 146 5.91 -10.01 -10.39
C TYR A 146 7.17 -9.14 -10.49
N GLY A 147 8.07 -9.50 -11.40
CA GLY A 147 9.27 -8.73 -11.70
C GLY A 147 8.95 -7.28 -12.13
N PRO A 148 9.84 -6.33 -11.80
CA PRO A 148 9.67 -4.92 -12.15
C PRO A 148 9.65 -4.68 -13.66
N VAL A 149 8.73 -3.81 -14.11
CA VAL A 149 8.62 -3.40 -15.53
C VAL A 149 9.08 -1.95 -15.77
N GLY A 150 9.43 -1.21 -14.70
CA GLY A 150 9.82 0.20 -14.78
C GLY A 150 11.03 0.42 -15.68
N ALA A 151 12.12 -0.32 -15.43
CA ALA A 151 13.34 -0.21 -16.23
C ALA A 151 13.11 -0.68 -17.67
N TYR A 152 12.28 -1.71 -17.87
CA TYR A 152 11.92 -2.23 -19.18
C TYR A 152 11.25 -1.14 -20.04
N PHE A 153 10.18 -0.53 -19.53
CA PHE A 153 9.50 0.55 -20.27
C PHE A 153 10.34 1.83 -20.38
N LEU A 154 10.93 2.28 -19.27
CA LEU A 154 11.46 3.64 -19.17
C LEU A 154 12.92 3.73 -19.62
N HIS A 155 13.73 2.71 -19.35
CA HIS A 155 15.15 2.70 -19.67
C HIS A 155 15.44 1.90 -20.95
N LEU A 156 14.99 0.65 -21.02
CA LEU A 156 15.19 -0.24 -22.18
C LEU A 156 14.27 0.10 -23.36
N LYS A 157 13.24 0.96 -23.14
CA LYS A 157 12.28 1.40 -24.15
C LYS A 157 11.48 0.26 -24.77
N THR A 158 11.23 -0.81 -24.01
CA THR A 158 10.34 -1.88 -24.43
C THR A 158 8.89 -1.40 -24.43
N TYR A 159 8.03 -2.13 -25.14
CA TYR A 159 6.59 -1.89 -25.20
C TYR A 159 5.81 -3.18 -24.98
N THR A 160 4.48 -3.10 -24.92
CA THR A 160 3.61 -4.25 -24.73
C THR A 160 2.80 -4.56 -25.97
N GLN A 161 2.54 -5.84 -26.20
CA GLN A 161 1.70 -6.33 -27.28
C GLN A 161 0.75 -7.42 -26.79
N ASN A 162 -0.37 -7.60 -27.47
CA ASN A 162 -1.31 -8.69 -27.20
C ASN A 162 -0.82 -10.02 -27.81
N ALA A 163 -1.66 -11.06 -27.77
CA ALA A 163 -1.31 -12.38 -28.31
C ALA A 163 -1.08 -12.41 -29.83
N TYR A 164 -1.54 -11.38 -30.54
CA TYR A 164 -1.44 -11.25 -31.99
C TYR A 164 -0.26 -10.36 -32.43
N GLY A 165 0.55 -9.87 -31.49
CA GLY A 165 1.64 -8.94 -31.77
C GLY A 165 1.19 -7.50 -32.02
N GLU A 166 -0.01 -7.13 -31.57
CA GLU A 166 -0.57 -5.81 -31.79
C GLU A 166 -0.43 -4.91 -30.55
N GLU A 167 -0.22 -3.62 -30.78
CA GLU A 167 -0.49 -2.57 -29.81
C GLU A 167 -2.01 -2.54 -29.54
N TYR A 168 -2.41 -2.47 -28.26
CA TYR A 168 -3.80 -2.66 -27.86
C TYR A 168 -4.40 -1.50 -27.07
N GLU A 169 -3.59 -0.58 -26.55
CA GLU A 169 -4.09 0.48 -25.67
C GLU A 169 -4.88 1.53 -26.44
N SER A 170 -4.43 1.88 -27.64
CA SER A 170 -5.14 2.81 -28.53
C SER A 170 -6.58 2.37 -28.83
N LYS A 171 -6.83 1.05 -28.88
CA LYS A 171 -8.17 0.48 -29.06
C LYS A 171 -9.10 0.75 -27.87
N TRP A 172 -8.57 0.79 -26.64
CA TRP A 172 -9.37 0.96 -25.42
C TRP A 172 -9.49 2.41 -24.96
N PHE A 173 -8.58 3.30 -25.40
CA PHE A 173 -8.59 4.70 -24.99
C PHE A 173 -9.85 5.49 -25.34
N PRO A 174 -10.53 5.32 -26.50
CA PRO A 174 -11.74 6.08 -26.79
C PRO A 174 -12.86 5.85 -25.76
N ALA A 175 -13.19 4.58 -25.48
CA ALA A 175 -14.22 4.25 -24.48
C ALA A 175 -13.79 4.65 -23.06
N LEU A 176 -12.49 4.53 -22.75
CA LEU A 176 -11.97 4.98 -21.46
C LEU A 176 -12.05 6.50 -21.30
N GLN A 177 -11.77 7.27 -22.36
CA GLN A 177 -11.88 8.73 -22.36
C GLN A 177 -13.33 9.18 -22.12
N GLU A 178 -14.33 8.44 -22.63
CA GLU A 178 -15.75 8.70 -22.30
C GLU A 178 -16.09 8.44 -20.83
N MET A 179 -15.36 7.53 -20.17
CA MET A 179 -15.56 7.22 -18.75
C MET A 179 -14.90 8.24 -17.83
N VAL A 180 -13.68 8.68 -18.17
CA VAL A 180 -12.87 9.53 -17.28
C VAL A 180 -12.86 11.00 -17.66
N GLY A 181 -13.06 11.35 -18.93
CA GLY A 181 -12.92 12.71 -19.44
C GLY A 181 -11.56 12.96 -20.11
N LYS A 182 -11.52 13.92 -21.03
CA LYS A 182 -10.30 14.28 -21.76
C LYS A 182 -9.24 14.89 -20.84
N GLU A 183 -9.64 15.54 -19.74
CA GLU A 183 -8.71 16.09 -18.76
C GLU A 183 -7.83 15.03 -18.07
N TYR A 184 -8.31 13.77 -17.99
CA TYR A 184 -7.57 12.65 -17.39
C TYR A 184 -6.89 11.74 -18.42
N LEU A 185 -7.47 11.61 -19.62
CA LEU A 185 -6.91 10.81 -20.71
C LEU A 185 -6.88 11.61 -22.01
N ASP A 186 -5.72 12.17 -22.33
CA ASP A 186 -5.44 12.81 -23.60
C ASP A 186 -4.20 12.16 -24.24
N PRO A 187 -4.39 11.14 -25.10
CA PRO A 187 -3.28 10.47 -25.77
C PRO A 187 -2.46 11.40 -26.68
N GLU A 188 -3.12 12.37 -27.34
CA GLU A 188 -2.46 13.35 -28.20
C GLU A 188 -1.52 14.23 -27.39
N ALA A 189 -2.02 14.82 -26.30
CA ALA A 189 -1.20 15.63 -25.41
C ALA A 189 -0.10 14.80 -24.73
N SER A 190 -0.37 13.53 -24.42
CA SER A 190 0.63 12.62 -23.85
C SER A 190 1.79 12.38 -24.81
N HIS A 191 1.51 12.24 -26.12
CA HIS A 191 2.54 12.08 -27.15
C HIS A 191 3.37 13.36 -27.37
N THR A 192 2.75 14.54 -27.38
CA THR A 192 3.48 15.80 -27.63
C THR A 192 4.28 16.27 -26.42
N THR A 193 3.68 16.19 -25.22
CA THR A 193 4.29 16.72 -23.99
C THR A 193 5.14 15.68 -23.24
N HIS A 194 5.14 14.43 -23.70
CA HIS A 194 5.72 13.28 -22.99
C HIS A 194 5.14 13.11 -21.58
N ARG A 195 3.92 13.62 -21.33
CA ARG A 195 3.18 13.41 -20.09
C ARG A 195 2.78 11.94 -20.01
N PRO A 196 3.19 11.19 -18.97
CA PRO A 196 2.78 9.80 -18.82
C PRO A 196 1.28 9.67 -18.61
N ILE A 197 0.67 8.68 -19.25
CA ILE A 197 -0.72 8.28 -18.98
C ILE A 197 -0.79 7.69 -17.56
N PRO A 198 -1.78 8.09 -16.74
CA PRO A 198 -1.94 7.53 -15.40
C PRO A 198 -1.98 6.00 -15.37
N THR A 199 -1.26 5.40 -14.41
CA THR A 199 -1.03 3.95 -14.32
C THR A 199 -2.33 3.13 -14.33
N CYS A 200 -3.38 3.58 -13.64
CA CYS A 200 -4.67 2.88 -13.63
C CYS A 200 -5.28 2.79 -15.04
N LEU A 201 -5.19 3.86 -15.85
CA LEU A 201 -5.74 3.89 -17.21
C LEU A 201 -5.00 2.94 -18.16
N ARG A 202 -3.69 2.78 -17.97
CA ARG A 202 -2.88 1.76 -18.66
C ARG A 202 -3.32 0.34 -18.28
N ASN A 203 -3.57 0.10 -16.99
CA ASN A 203 -4.11 -1.19 -16.53
C ASN A 203 -5.51 -1.48 -17.08
N HIS A 204 -6.35 -0.45 -17.25
CA HIS A 204 -7.67 -0.62 -17.86
C HIS A 204 -7.55 -1.24 -19.26
N ALA A 205 -6.63 -0.77 -20.09
CA ALA A 205 -6.39 -1.35 -21.41
C ALA A 205 -5.97 -2.83 -21.33
N ILE A 206 -5.05 -3.19 -20.43
CA ILE A 206 -4.61 -4.58 -20.21
C ILE A 206 -5.79 -5.46 -19.81
N ILE A 207 -6.59 -5.03 -18.84
CA ILE A 207 -7.73 -5.80 -18.31
C ILE A 207 -8.76 -6.04 -19.41
N ASN A 208 -9.09 -5.02 -20.19
CA ASN A 208 -10.09 -5.16 -21.26
C ASN A 208 -9.58 -6.01 -22.43
N GLU A 209 -8.30 -5.90 -22.81
CA GLU A 209 -7.74 -6.74 -23.87
C GLU A 209 -7.74 -8.22 -23.48
N VAL A 210 -7.41 -8.54 -22.23
CA VAL A 210 -7.52 -9.90 -21.70
C VAL A 210 -8.98 -10.37 -21.64
N ASN A 211 -9.90 -9.53 -21.15
CA ASN A 211 -11.33 -9.86 -21.10
C ASN A 211 -11.95 -10.06 -22.48
N ALA A 212 -11.42 -9.40 -23.52
CA ALA A 212 -11.81 -9.60 -24.91
C ALA A 212 -11.24 -10.89 -25.52
N GLY A 213 -10.52 -11.72 -24.75
CA GLY A 213 -9.93 -12.97 -25.23
C GLY A 213 -8.69 -12.77 -26.11
N ARG A 214 -8.00 -11.63 -25.96
CA ARG A 214 -6.84 -11.27 -26.79
C ARG A 214 -5.51 -11.29 -26.02
N GLY A 215 -5.54 -11.75 -24.77
CA GLY A 215 -4.33 -12.11 -24.04
C GLY A 215 -3.71 -13.43 -24.55
N PRO A 216 -2.50 -13.80 -24.09
CA PRO A 216 -1.68 -13.11 -23.10
C PRO A 216 -1.11 -11.76 -23.59
N ILE A 217 -0.75 -10.91 -22.63
CA ILE A 217 -0.02 -9.66 -22.91
C ILE A 217 1.47 -9.94 -22.72
N HIS A 218 2.29 -9.53 -23.68
CA HIS A 218 3.73 -9.73 -23.64
C HIS A 218 4.47 -8.41 -23.48
N MET A 219 5.60 -8.44 -22.78
CA MET A 219 6.61 -7.39 -22.87
C MET A 219 7.55 -7.73 -24.04
N VAL A 220 7.75 -6.80 -24.97
CA VAL A 220 8.66 -7.01 -26.10
C VAL A 220 10.10 -6.81 -25.66
N THR A 221 10.73 -7.87 -25.16
CA THR A 221 12.12 -7.87 -24.68
C THR A 221 13.11 -8.29 -25.75
N MET A 222 12.71 -9.14 -26.70
CA MET A 222 13.59 -9.73 -27.70
C MET A 222 14.36 -8.67 -28.50
N GLU A 223 13.76 -7.51 -28.76
CA GLU A 223 14.41 -6.41 -29.46
C GLU A 223 15.48 -5.72 -28.60
N ALA A 224 15.12 -5.31 -27.38
CA ALA A 224 16.03 -4.62 -26.47
C ALA A 224 17.20 -5.52 -26.02
N PHE A 225 16.95 -6.81 -25.82
CA PHE A 225 17.94 -7.77 -25.32
C PHE A 225 18.96 -8.20 -26.39
N GLN A 226 18.87 -7.71 -27.62
CA GLN A 226 19.96 -7.85 -28.58
C GLN A 226 21.16 -6.96 -28.24
N ASP A 227 20.95 -5.85 -27.52
CA ASP A 227 22.02 -5.02 -26.99
C ASP A 227 22.52 -5.61 -25.66
N PRO A 228 23.79 -6.09 -25.58
CA PRO A 228 24.33 -6.70 -24.36
C PRO A 228 24.26 -5.79 -23.13
N HIS A 229 24.34 -4.47 -23.31
CA HIS A 229 24.24 -3.52 -22.21
C HIS A 229 22.82 -3.45 -21.65
N LEU A 230 21.81 -3.45 -22.53
CA LEU A 230 20.40 -3.46 -22.12
C LEU A 230 20.00 -4.80 -21.51
N GLU A 231 20.54 -5.91 -22.02
CA GLU A 231 20.41 -7.24 -21.43
C GLU A 231 20.95 -7.26 -19.98
N GLU A 232 22.16 -6.75 -19.76
CA GLU A 232 22.77 -6.66 -18.43
C GLU A 232 21.90 -5.83 -17.46
N ILE A 233 21.42 -4.66 -17.91
CA ILE A 233 20.54 -3.81 -17.10
C ILE A 233 19.23 -4.52 -16.77
N GLY A 234 18.63 -5.22 -17.74
CA GLY A 234 17.41 -6.00 -17.55
C GLY A 234 17.57 -7.05 -16.44
N TRP A 235 18.64 -7.85 -16.50
CA TRP A 235 18.96 -8.83 -15.46
C TRP A 235 19.29 -8.19 -14.11
N HIS A 236 20.09 -7.12 -14.11
CA HIS A 236 20.44 -6.40 -12.89
C HIS A 236 19.19 -5.83 -12.19
N ASN A 237 18.17 -5.42 -12.94
CA ASN A 237 16.91 -4.93 -12.38
C ASN A 237 16.19 -6.01 -11.56
N PHE A 238 16.22 -7.27 -12.00
CA PHE A 238 15.63 -8.37 -11.25
C PHE A 238 16.48 -8.79 -10.06
N LEU A 239 17.77 -8.98 -10.26
CA LEU A 239 18.68 -9.44 -9.20
C LEU A 239 18.79 -8.42 -8.06
N GLY A 240 18.63 -7.12 -8.37
CA GLY A 240 18.67 -6.05 -7.39
C GLY A 240 17.39 -5.87 -6.55
N MET A 241 16.24 -6.46 -6.93
CA MET A 241 15.00 -6.24 -6.17
C MET A 241 13.96 -7.38 -6.18
N THR A 242 13.93 -8.25 -7.18
CA THR A 242 12.92 -9.32 -7.32
C THR A 242 13.54 -10.56 -7.96
N VAL A 243 14.45 -11.21 -7.21
CA VAL A 243 15.12 -12.47 -7.62
C VAL A 243 14.11 -13.56 -7.99
N GLY A 244 12.91 -13.55 -7.39
CA GLY A 244 11.85 -14.50 -7.73
C GLY A 244 11.46 -14.51 -9.22
N GLN A 245 11.57 -13.38 -9.93
CA GLN A 245 11.33 -13.34 -11.38
C GLN A 245 12.45 -14.02 -12.17
N ALA A 246 13.71 -13.78 -11.79
CA ALA A 246 14.86 -14.42 -12.43
C ALA A 246 14.83 -15.94 -12.22
N VAL A 247 14.47 -16.39 -11.02
CA VAL A 247 14.29 -17.82 -10.71
C VAL A 247 13.14 -18.41 -11.52
N LEU A 248 12.02 -17.68 -11.67
CA LEU A 248 10.90 -18.14 -12.48
C LEU A 248 11.33 -18.36 -13.94
N TRP A 249 11.99 -17.38 -14.57
CA TRP A 249 12.47 -17.52 -15.94
C TRP A 249 13.46 -18.67 -16.11
N ALA A 250 14.38 -18.85 -15.16
CA ALA A 250 15.29 -19.99 -15.16
C ALA A 250 14.57 -21.34 -14.98
N ALA A 251 13.47 -21.38 -14.22
CA ALA A 251 12.70 -22.61 -13.96
C ALA A 251 11.73 -22.97 -15.09
N THR A 252 11.43 -22.02 -15.98
CA THR A 252 10.48 -22.19 -17.10
C THR A 252 11.14 -22.03 -18.47
N ASP A 253 12.47 -22.06 -18.54
CA ASP A 253 13.26 -21.92 -19.76
C ASP A 253 12.93 -20.66 -20.59
N VAL A 254 12.58 -19.56 -19.92
CA VAL A 254 12.30 -18.28 -20.59
C VAL A 254 13.61 -17.49 -20.73
N ASP A 255 14.06 -17.35 -21.97
CA ASP A 255 15.16 -16.46 -22.32
C ASP A 255 14.59 -15.18 -22.98
N PRO A 256 14.63 -14.01 -22.29
CA PRO A 256 14.09 -12.75 -22.80
C PRO A 256 14.73 -12.25 -24.11
N LYS A 257 15.87 -12.85 -24.51
CA LYS A 257 16.53 -12.59 -25.79
C LYS A 257 15.85 -13.28 -26.98
N TYR A 258 15.18 -14.40 -26.73
CA TYR A 258 14.58 -15.24 -27.77
C TYR A 258 13.07 -15.42 -27.62
N GLU A 259 12.50 -15.02 -26.49
CA GLU A 259 11.07 -15.07 -26.21
C GLU A 259 10.61 -13.82 -25.48
N ASN A 260 9.41 -13.32 -25.81
CA ASN A 260 8.80 -12.20 -25.11
C ASN A 260 7.99 -12.69 -23.89
N PRO A 261 8.38 -12.37 -22.65
CA PRO A 261 7.72 -12.86 -21.44
C PRO A 261 6.33 -12.25 -21.20
N GLU A 262 5.46 -13.01 -20.56
CA GLU A 262 4.09 -12.61 -20.23
C GLU A 262 4.01 -11.57 -19.10
N LEU A 263 3.03 -10.67 -19.21
CA LEU A 263 2.59 -9.75 -18.18
C LEU A 263 1.20 -10.13 -17.67
N THR A 264 0.93 -9.77 -16.42
CA THR A 264 -0.41 -9.83 -15.83
C THR A 264 -0.64 -8.68 -14.87
N THR A 265 -1.90 -8.42 -14.53
CA THR A 265 -2.27 -7.50 -13.45
C THR A 265 -2.32 -8.23 -12.11
N SER A 266 -1.69 -7.71 -11.05
CA SER A 266 -1.72 -8.32 -9.72
C SER A 266 -3.12 -8.32 -9.07
N GLU A 267 -3.27 -9.01 -7.95
CA GLU A 267 -4.31 -8.67 -6.98
C GLU A 267 -4.09 -7.25 -6.40
N PRO A 268 -5.13 -6.58 -5.84
CA PRO A 268 -4.94 -5.25 -5.29
C PRO A 268 -4.13 -5.20 -3.99
N TYR A 269 -3.40 -4.11 -3.78
CA TYR A 269 -2.73 -3.77 -2.52
C TYR A 269 -3.14 -2.37 -2.04
N VAL A 270 -2.97 -2.09 -0.75
CA VAL A 270 -3.27 -0.78 -0.15
C VAL A 270 -2.02 -0.29 0.54
N MET A 271 -1.46 0.82 0.06
CA MET A 271 -0.24 1.41 0.58
C MET A 271 -0.13 2.90 0.19
N GLY A 272 0.39 3.74 1.08
CA GLY A 272 0.41 5.19 0.92
C GLY A 272 1.64 5.77 0.21
N SER A 273 2.74 5.01 0.09
CA SER A 273 4.01 5.57 -0.40
C SER A 273 4.29 5.38 -1.89
N HIS A 274 3.66 4.44 -2.59
CA HIS A 274 3.96 4.14 -4.00
C HIS A 274 3.06 4.93 -4.97
N ALA A 275 2.09 4.33 -5.64
CA ALA A 275 1.28 5.03 -6.67
C ALA A 275 -0.13 5.35 -6.19
N THR A 276 -0.39 5.17 -4.90
CA THR A 276 -1.69 5.35 -4.25
C THR A 276 -1.54 6.11 -2.96
N GLY A 277 -2.55 6.90 -2.62
CA GLY A 277 -2.54 7.83 -1.48
C GLY A 277 -3.39 7.38 -0.30
N CYS A 278 -3.57 6.08 -0.08
CA CYS A 278 -4.34 5.56 1.06
C CYS A 278 -3.50 5.56 2.34
N GLY A 279 -4.08 5.96 3.47
CA GLY A 279 -3.41 5.93 4.77
C GLY A 279 -4.08 6.81 5.82
N ALA A 280 -3.38 7.15 6.89
CA ALA A 280 -3.88 8.06 7.91
C ALA A 280 -3.96 9.50 7.39
N TRP A 281 -5.04 10.20 7.76
CA TRP A 281 -5.20 11.63 7.53
C TRP A 281 -4.24 12.38 8.46
N CYS A 282 -3.23 13.01 7.87
CA CYS A 282 -2.14 13.65 8.61
C CYS A 282 -2.05 15.14 8.29
N SER A 283 -1.67 15.93 9.29
CA SER A 283 -1.49 17.37 9.14
C SER A 283 -0.33 17.63 8.18
N GLY A 284 -0.54 18.55 7.24
CA GLY A 284 0.53 19.02 6.38
C GLY A 284 1.45 20.03 7.08
N PRO A 285 2.44 20.58 6.35
CA PRO A 285 3.31 21.65 6.82
C PRO A 285 2.58 23.01 6.82
N GLU A 286 2.86 23.84 7.82
CA GLU A 286 2.21 25.14 8.08
C GLU A 286 2.27 26.10 6.89
N GLU A 287 3.37 26.05 6.13
CA GLU A 287 3.69 27.04 5.10
C GLU A 287 2.81 26.93 3.85
N ILE A 288 2.23 25.75 3.58
CA ILE A 288 1.47 25.49 2.34
C ILE A 288 0.10 24.84 2.59
N SER A 289 -0.18 24.42 3.82
CA SER A 289 -1.40 23.66 4.10
C SER A 289 -2.56 24.62 4.35
N PRO A 290 -3.71 24.43 3.68
CA PRO A 290 -4.92 25.17 4.01
C PRO A 290 -5.38 24.83 5.44
N PRO A 291 -6.24 25.67 6.07
CA PRO A 291 -6.67 25.47 7.46
C PRO A 291 -7.23 24.07 7.75
N GLU A 292 -7.94 23.47 6.80
CA GLU A 292 -8.55 22.14 6.91
C GLU A 292 -7.52 21.00 6.92
N TYR A 293 -6.31 21.25 6.41
CA TYR A 293 -5.21 20.28 6.31
C TYR A 293 -4.11 20.51 7.35
N PHE A 294 -4.27 21.52 8.22
CA PHE A 294 -3.26 21.89 9.21
C PHE A 294 -3.85 21.97 10.61
N TRP A 295 -3.39 21.07 11.49
CA TRP A 295 -3.78 21.07 12.91
C TRP A 295 -2.57 21.01 13.86
N GLY A 296 -1.44 21.55 13.41
CA GLY A 296 -0.32 21.94 14.28
C GLY A 296 1.03 21.33 13.90
N TYR A 297 1.11 20.00 13.79
CA TYR A 297 2.40 19.32 13.64
C TYR A 297 2.43 18.47 12.37
N ASN A 298 3.39 18.76 11.48
CA ASN A 298 3.54 18.05 10.22
C ASN A 298 3.61 16.53 10.43
N ARG A 299 2.83 15.77 9.65
CA ARG A 299 2.66 14.30 9.71
C ARG A 299 1.99 13.76 10.99
N MET A 300 1.48 14.61 11.87
CA MET A 300 0.64 14.18 12.99
C MET A 300 -0.73 13.76 12.49
N THR A 301 -1.21 12.61 12.94
CA THR A 301 -2.57 12.13 12.69
C THR A 301 -3.59 12.99 13.44
N THR A 302 -4.88 12.66 13.33
CA THR A 302 -5.91 13.28 14.18
C THR A 302 -5.89 12.79 15.64
N VAL A 303 -5.05 11.82 15.99
CA VAL A 303 -4.76 11.43 17.37
C VAL A 303 -3.51 12.19 17.82
N GLU A 304 -3.61 12.92 18.93
CA GLU A 304 -2.52 13.77 19.40
C GLU A 304 -1.28 12.96 19.78
N GLY A 305 -0.10 13.45 19.36
CA GLY A 305 1.18 12.79 19.61
C GLY A 305 1.45 11.55 18.75
N LEU A 306 0.50 11.12 17.92
CA LEU A 306 0.64 10.02 16.98
C LEU A 306 0.93 10.54 15.57
N PHE A 307 2.03 10.10 14.98
CA PHE A 307 2.52 10.52 13.67
C PHE A 307 2.60 9.31 12.73
N GLY A 308 2.55 9.57 11.42
CA GLY A 308 2.77 8.55 10.38
C GLY A 308 4.01 8.85 9.54
N ALA A 309 4.56 7.82 8.90
CA ALA A 309 5.57 7.96 7.85
C ALA A 309 5.46 6.87 6.78
N GLY A 310 5.73 7.23 5.52
CA GLY A 310 5.71 6.31 4.40
C GLY A 310 4.29 5.79 4.16
N ASP A 311 4.12 4.47 4.05
CA ASP A 311 2.80 3.90 3.76
C ASP A 311 1.72 4.23 4.81
N ALA A 312 2.12 4.58 6.03
CA ALA A 312 1.18 4.95 7.08
C ALA A 312 0.41 6.25 6.74
N VAL A 313 0.99 7.14 5.94
CA VAL A 313 0.42 8.45 5.63
C VAL A 313 -0.40 8.38 4.34
N GLY A 314 -1.63 8.89 4.38
CA GLY A 314 -2.47 9.06 3.20
C GLY A 314 -2.28 10.43 2.56
N GLY A 315 -2.73 10.57 1.31
CA GLY A 315 -2.67 11.82 0.55
C GLY A 315 -1.29 12.20 0.00
N THR A 316 -0.23 11.41 0.29
CA THR A 316 1.15 11.68 -0.15
C THR A 316 1.75 10.54 -0.99
N PRO A 317 1.12 10.15 -2.11
CA PRO A 317 1.66 9.12 -3.00
C PRO A 317 3.01 9.56 -3.61
N HIS A 318 3.67 8.62 -4.28
CA HIS A 318 4.93 8.79 -5.00
C HIS A 318 6.13 9.13 -4.10
N ALA A 319 6.06 8.75 -2.82
CA ALA A 319 7.19 8.83 -1.89
C ALA A 319 8.26 7.76 -2.18
N PHE A 320 7.86 6.53 -2.51
CA PHE A 320 8.75 5.36 -2.67
C PHE A 320 9.75 5.23 -1.50
N SER A 321 10.94 4.68 -1.74
CA SER A 321 11.95 4.47 -0.69
C SER A 321 12.49 5.79 -0.11
N SER A 322 12.94 6.70 -0.97
CA SER A 322 13.58 7.96 -0.57
C SER A 322 12.60 8.95 0.08
N GLY A 323 11.40 9.08 -0.49
CA GLY A 323 10.34 9.92 0.06
C GLY A 323 9.80 9.35 1.37
N SER A 324 9.63 8.03 1.50
CA SER A 324 9.20 7.43 2.79
C SER A 324 10.22 7.68 3.89
N PHE A 325 11.52 7.53 3.59
CA PHE A 325 12.58 7.86 4.54
C PHE A 325 12.57 9.35 4.91
N THR A 326 12.33 10.22 3.93
CA THR A 326 12.24 11.67 4.13
C THR A 326 11.02 12.03 4.98
N GLU A 327 9.87 11.42 4.75
CA GLU A 327 8.67 11.60 5.57
C GLU A 327 8.90 11.20 7.02
N GLY A 328 9.63 10.10 7.25
CA GLY A 328 10.06 9.73 8.60
C GLY A 328 10.90 10.80 9.29
N ARG A 329 11.79 11.47 8.55
CA ARG A 329 12.58 12.60 9.08
C ARG A 329 11.70 13.81 9.42
N LEU A 330 10.72 14.11 8.57
CA LEU A 330 9.78 15.21 8.79
C LEU A 330 8.90 14.95 10.02
N ALA A 331 8.33 13.75 10.13
CA ALA A 331 7.55 13.31 11.28
C ALA A 331 8.38 13.34 12.57
N ALA A 332 9.64 12.88 12.53
CA ALA A 332 10.52 12.90 13.70
C ALA A 332 10.82 14.33 14.18
N LYS A 333 11.11 15.27 13.27
CA LYS A 333 11.31 16.68 13.63
C LYS A 333 10.05 17.28 14.25
N ALA A 334 8.88 17.00 13.69
CA ALA A 334 7.60 17.49 14.20
C ALA A 334 7.25 16.87 15.56
N ALA A 335 7.55 15.60 15.78
CA ALA A 335 7.37 14.92 17.06
C ALA A 335 8.25 15.52 18.16
N CYS A 336 9.52 15.85 17.88
CA CYS A 336 10.35 16.60 18.84
C CYS A 336 9.74 17.96 19.16
N LYS A 337 9.28 18.71 18.15
CA LYS A 337 8.62 20.00 18.37
C LYS A 337 7.36 19.88 19.25
N TYR A 338 6.54 18.83 19.04
CA TYR A 338 5.38 18.55 19.89
C TYR A 338 5.77 18.38 21.36
N ILE A 339 6.90 17.72 21.62
CA ILE A 339 7.44 17.54 22.97
C ILE A 339 7.94 18.87 23.54
N ASP A 340 8.73 19.62 22.76
CA ASP A 340 9.34 20.88 23.19
C ASP A 340 8.29 21.97 23.47
N ASP A 341 7.17 21.95 22.77
CA ASP A 341 6.02 22.83 23.00
C ASP A 341 5.17 22.41 24.23
N GLY A 342 5.63 21.44 25.03
CA GLY A 342 4.97 20.97 26.25
C GLY A 342 3.72 20.12 26.03
N LYS A 343 3.38 19.75 24.78
CA LYS A 343 2.13 19.03 24.47
C LYS A 343 2.09 17.60 25.01
N ALA A 344 3.25 17.03 25.30
CA ALA A 344 3.39 15.70 25.90
C ALA A 344 3.44 15.71 27.44
N GLU A 345 3.24 16.86 28.10
CA GLU A 345 3.23 16.93 29.56
C GLU A 345 2.01 16.24 30.17
N GLY A 346 2.21 15.64 31.34
CA GLY A 346 1.16 15.03 32.13
C GLY A 346 0.62 13.70 31.64
N ILE A 347 1.20 13.08 30.59
CA ILE A 347 0.76 11.76 30.07
C ILE A 347 0.74 10.72 31.18
N ARG A 348 -0.37 9.97 31.28
CA ARG A 348 -0.56 8.87 32.23
C ARG A 348 -1.01 7.60 31.51
N VAL A 349 -0.42 6.48 31.90
CA VAL A 349 -0.83 5.13 31.49
C VAL A 349 -1.01 4.30 32.74
N SER A 350 -2.25 3.87 32.99
CA SER A 350 -2.66 3.05 34.11
C SER A 350 -2.21 1.60 33.94
N GLU A 351 -1.97 0.95 35.07
CA GLU A 351 -1.66 -0.49 35.08
C GLU A 351 -2.87 -1.33 34.64
N GLN A 352 -4.10 -0.82 34.80
CA GLN A 352 -5.31 -1.47 34.29
C GLN A 352 -5.28 -1.57 32.76
N GLN A 353 -4.99 -0.46 32.06
CA GLN A 353 -4.89 -0.47 30.60
C GLN A 353 -3.82 -1.46 30.11
N ILE A 354 -2.68 -1.51 30.81
CA ILE A 354 -1.58 -2.44 30.48
C ILE A 354 -1.99 -3.89 30.68
N ALA A 355 -2.72 -4.20 31.77
CA ALA A 355 -3.20 -5.54 32.09
C ALA A 355 -4.29 -6.01 31.09
N ASP A 356 -5.27 -5.16 30.78
CA ASP A 356 -6.34 -5.46 29.84
C ASP A 356 -5.79 -5.77 28.45
N LEU A 357 -4.82 -4.98 27.98
CA LEU A 357 -4.18 -5.23 26.70
C LEU A 357 -3.30 -6.49 26.73
N LYS A 358 -2.69 -6.82 27.87
CA LYS A 358 -1.91 -8.07 28.01
C LYS A 358 -2.82 -9.28 27.83
N GLU A 359 -3.98 -9.30 28.48
CA GLU A 359 -4.97 -10.37 28.32
C GLU A 359 -5.41 -10.49 26.86
N LYS A 360 -5.78 -9.37 26.22
CA LYS A 360 -6.13 -9.37 24.80
C LYS A 360 -5.02 -9.95 23.92
N VAL A 361 -3.77 -9.54 24.15
CA VAL A 361 -2.60 -9.97 23.38
C VAL A 361 -2.43 -11.47 23.39
N TYR A 362 -2.62 -12.12 24.53
CA TYR A 362 -2.39 -13.58 24.68
C TYR A 362 -3.66 -14.43 24.55
N LYS A 363 -4.86 -13.82 24.48
CA LYS A 363 -6.14 -14.51 24.26
C LYS A 363 -6.10 -15.59 23.16
N PRO A 364 -5.41 -15.42 22.00
CA PRO A 364 -5.34 -16.50 21.01
C PRO A 364 -4.60 -17.77 21.49
N LEU A 365 -3.57 -17.62 22.32
CA LEU A 365 -2.88 -18.79 22.92
C LEU A 365 -3.80 -19.50 23.91
N GLU A 366 -4.52 -18.73 24.74
CA GLU A 366 -5.48 -19.26 25.71
C GLU A 366 -6.64 -19.98 25.01
N THR A 367 -7.15 -19.40 23.93
CA THR A 367 -8.20 -20.01 23.09
C THR A 367 -7.75 -21.37 22.55
N TYR A 368 -6.51 -21.46 22.06
CA TYR A 368 -5.95 -22.75 21.64
C TYR A 368 -5.87 -23.73 22.80
N GLN A 369 -5.32 -23.31 23.95
CA GLN A 369 -5.14 -24.16 25.12
C GLN A 369 -6.47 -24.74 25.65
N VAL A 370 -7.54 -23.95 25.65
CA VAL A 370 -8.86 -24.38 26.14
C VAL A 370 -9.49 -25.42 25.20
N TYR A 371 -9.44 -25.17 23.89
CA TYR A 371 -10.21 -25.92 22.91
C TYR A 371 -9.38 -26.94 22.10
N SER A 372 -8.08 -27.09 22.35
CA SER A 372 -7.20 -27.99 21.56
C SER A 372 -7.65 -29.45 21.59
N ASN A 373 -8.29 -29.89 22.68
CA ASN A 373 -8.82 -31.26 22.80
C ASN A 373 -10.07 -31.52 21.95
N GLU A 374 -10.64 -30.49 21.33
CA GLU A 374 -11.80 -30.59 20.44
C GLU A 374 -11.43 -30.58 18.95
N ILE A 375 -10.14 -30.72 18.63
CA ILE A 375 -9.67 -30.89 17.24
C ILE A 375 -10.14 -32.25 16.72
N VAL A 376 -10.90 -32.23 15.63
CA VAL A 376 -11.49 -33.44 15.02
C VAL A 376 -10.67 -34.00 13.85
N GLY A 377 -9.68 -33.26 13.36
CA GLY A 377 -8.74 -33.71 12.32
C GLY A 377 -7.92 -32.57 11.76
N GLY A 378 -6.61 -32.76 11.63
CA GLY A 378 -5.69 -31.71 11.16
C GLY A 378 -5.84 -30.42 11.98
N SER A 379 -6.20 -29.31 11.33
CA SER A 379 -6.47 -28.02 11.98
C SER A 379 -7.96 -27.70 12.14
N VAL A 380 -8.85 -28.70 12.06
CA VAL A 380 -10.30 -28.52 12.14
C VAL A 380 -10.75 -28.56 13.59
N ASN A 381 -11.32 -27.44 14.07
CA ASN A 381 -11.90 -27.30 15.40
C ASN A 381 -13.24 -26.52 15.29
N PRO A 382 -14.31 -26.92 16.00
CA PRO A 382 -15.59 -26.21 15.94
C PRO A 382 -15.64 -24.90 16.75
N ASN A 383 -14.70 -24.68 17.68
CA ASN A 383 -14.72 -23.53 18.59
C ASN A 383 -13.79 -22.39 18.17
N PHE A 384 -12.82 -22.66 17.30
CA PHE A 384 -11.86 -21.65 16.85
C PHE A 384 -11.50 -21.80 15.38
N ILE A 385 -10.95 -20.72 14.82
CA ILE A 385 -10.22 -20.73 13.55
C ILE A 385 -8.75 -20.43 13.80
N ASN A 386 -7.86 -21.06 13.04
CA ASN A 386 -6.45 -20.66 13.04
C ASN A 386 -6.24 -19.40 12.16
N PRO A 387 -5.09 -18.71 12.26
CA PRO A 387 -4.87 -17.48 11.52
C PRO A 387 -4.88 -17.67 10.00
N ARG A 388 -4.49 -18.84 9.50
CA ARG A 388 -4.50 -19.14 8.06
C ARG A 388 -5.92 -19.25 7.53
N GLN A 389 -6.79 -20.00 8.22
CA GLN A 389 -8.21 -20.15 7.88
C GLN A 389 -8.92 -18.80 7.88
N GLY A 390 -8.63 -17.94 8.87
CA GLY A 390 -9.15 -16.58 8.92
C GLY A 390 -8.66 -15.71 7.76
N LEU A 391 -7.37 -15.82 7.40
CA LEU A 391 -6.79 -15.09 6.26
C LEU A 391 -7.40 -15.53 4.93
N ASP A 392 -7.56 -16.84 4.70
CA ASP A 392 -8.18 -17.38 3.48
C ASP A 392 -9.63 -16.89 3.33
N ARG A 393 -10.38 -16.85 4.45
CA ARG A 393 -11.73 -16.28 4.46
C ARG A 393 -11.72 -14.79 4.14
N LEU A 394 -10.85 -14.00 4.78
CA LEU A 394 -10.72 -12.56 4.50
C LEU A 394 -10.40 -12.30 3.02
N GLN A 395 -9.42 -13.02 2.48
CA GLN A 395 -8.98 -12.90 1.09
C GLN A 395 -10.10 -13.21 0.10
N LYS A 396 -10.88 -14.26 0.37
CA LYS A 396 -12.07 -14.59 -0.43
C LYS A 396 -13.11 -13.47 -0.39
N LEU A 397 -13.38 -12.91 0.79
CA LEU A 397 -14.35 -11.80 0.92
C LEU A 397 -13.90 -10.56 0.14
N MET A 398 -12.62 -10.18 0.26
CA MET A 398 -12.08 -9.05 -0.47
C MET A 398 -12.09 -9.29 -1.99
N ASP A 399 -11.74 -10.50 -2.43
CA ASP A 399 -11.70 -10.85 -3.85
C ASP A 399 -13.09 -10.81 -4.50
N GLU A 400 -14.08 -11.45 -3.89
CA GLU A 400 -15.42 -11.62 -4.47
C GLU A 400 -16.32 -10.39 -4.33
N TYR A 401 -16.12 -9.56 -3.28
CA TYR A 401 -17.04 -8.47 -2.96
C TYR A 401 -16.42 -7.07 -3.03
N CYS A 402 -15.10 -6.93 -2.89
CA CYS A 402 -14.41 -5.63 -2.87
C CYS A 402 -13.61 -5.35 -4.16
N GLY A 403 -13.88 -6.08 -5.24
CA GLY A 403 -13.21 -5.90 -6.53
C GLY A 403 -11.79 -6.45 -6.56
N GLY A 404 -11.62 -7.73 -6.24
CA GLY A 404 -10.36 -8.42 -6.52
C GLY A 404 -10.24 -8.90 -7.96
N PHE A 405 -9.15 -9.60 -8.25
CA PHE A 405 -8.87 -10.06 -9.61
C PHE A 405 -9.86 -11.14 -10.07
N GLY A 406 -10.44 -11.93 -9.15
CA GLY A 406 -11.40 -13.00 -9.47
C GLY A 406 -12.71 -12.49 -10.07
N VAL A 407 -13.00 -11.20 -9.91
CA VAL A 407 -14.17 -10.49 -10.47
C VAL A 407 -13.75 -9.36 -11.43
N ASN A 408 -12.55 -9.44 -11.99
CA ASN A 408 -11.99 -8.42 -12.88
C ASN A 408 -12.03 -7.00 -12.28
N TYR A 409 -11.77 -6.91 -10.97
CA TYR A 409 -11.73 -5.67 -10.21
C TYR A 409 -13.07 -4.92 -10.12
N MET A 410 -14.17 -5.58 -10.48
CA MET A 410 -15.52 -5.02 -10.47
C MET A 410 -16.18 -5.20 -9.10
N THR A 411 -16.88 -4.17 -8.64
CA THR A 411 -17.78 -4.24 -7.48
C THR A 411 -18.98 -3.30 -7.68
N ASN A 412 -19.95 -3.32 -6.76
CA ASN A 412 -21.10 -2.42 -6.74
C ASN A 412 -21.68 -2.32 -5.33
N ASP A 413 -22.63 -1.42 -5.11
CA ASP A 413 -23.32 -1.21 -3.83
C ASP A 413 -23.82 -2.51 -3.19
N LYS A 414 -24.45 -3.41 -3.97
CA LYS A 414 -25.00 -4.67 -3.46
C LYS A 414 -23.91 -5.64 -2.99
N LEU A 415 -22.86 -5.81 -3.79
CA LEU A 415 -21.72 -6.66 -3.43
C LEU A 415 -21.02 -6.13 -2.17
N LEU A 416 -20.81 -4.82 -2.07
CA LEU A 416 -20.16 -4.20 -0.91
C LEU A 416 -20.99 -4.37 0.37
N HIS A 417 -22.31 -4.20 0.30
CA HIS A 417 -23.18 -4.45 1.46
C HIS A 417 -23.19 -5.93 1.90
N ILE A 418 -23.21 -6.87 0.95
CA ILE A 418 -23.09 -8.30 1.27
C ILE A 418 -21.72 -8.60 1.87
N GLY A 419 -20.66 -8.01 1.31
CA GLY A 419 -19.29 -8.09 1.80
C GLY A 419 -19.18 -7.61 3.25
N LEU A 420 -19.67 -6.41 3.56
CA LEU A 420 -19.69 -5.86 4.92
C LEU A 420 -20.48 -6.72 5.91
N LYS A 421 -21.63 -7.25 5.50
CA LYS A 421 -22.39 -8.21 6.34
C LYS A 421 -21.55 -9.45 6.69
N LYS A 422 -20.80 -9.99 5.72
CA LYS A 422 -19.91 -11.15 5.93
C LYS A 422 -18.64 -10.81 6.70
N MET A 423 -18.13 -9.59 6.53
CA MET A 423 -17.02 -9.04 7.32
C MET A 423 -17.44 -8.94 8.78
N LYS A 424 -18.68 -8.53 9.09
CA LYS A 424 -19.17 -8.51 10.48
C LYS A 424 -19.15 -9.89 11.13
N ALA A 425 -19.60 -10.92 10.41
CA ALA A 425 -19.50 -12.30 10.89
C ALA A 425 -18.05 -12.77 11.05
N LEU A 426 -17.12 -12.30 10.21
CA LEU A 426 -15.69 -12.58 10.41
C LEU A 426 -15.14 -11.85 11.64
N GLU A 427 -15.55 -10.60 11.90
CA GLU A 427 -15.16 -9.85 13.09
C GLU A 427 -15.47 -10.62 14.38
N GLU A 428 -16.68 -11.18 14.48
CA GLU A 428 -17.12 -12.01 15.60
C GLU A 428 -16.26 -13.29 15.75
N ASP A 429 -15.81 -13.88 14.64
CA ASP A 429 -14.95 -15.05 14.66
C ASP A 429 -13.48 -14.70 14.97
N LEU A 430 -13.03 -13.45 14.78
CA LEU A 430 -11.68 -13.00 15.16
C LEU A 430 -11.46 -13.01 16.67
N ASP A 431 -12.54 -12.95 17.46
CA ASP A 431 -12.50 -13.15 18.91
C ASP A 431 -12.22 -14.60 19.32
N LYS A 432 -12.37 -15.53 18.38
CA LYS A 432 -12.15 -16.97 18.54
C LYS A 432 -10.94 -17.46 17.72
N VAL A 433 -10.06 -16.57 17.29
CA VAL A 433 -8.81 -16.99 16.65
C VAL A 433 -7.93 -17.67 17.69
N ALA A 434 -7.43 -18.85 17.37
CA ALA A 434 -6.51 -19.61 18.21
C ALA A 434 -5.10 -19.61 17.62
N ALA A 435 -4.08 -19.59 18.47
CA ALA A 435 -2.68 -19.69 18.11
C ALA A 435 -2.01 -20.80 18.93
N SER A 436 -1.39 -21.77 18.27
CA SER A 436 -0.73 -22.90 18.92
C SER A 436 0.67 -22.56 19.47
N ASP A 437 1.29 -21.51 18.93
CA ASP A 437 2.61 -21.03 19.35
C ASP A 437 2.77 -19.52 19.15
N ILE A 438 3.95 -18.99 19.49
CA ILE A 438 4.27 -17.57 19.38
C ILE A 438 4.32 -17.07 17.92
N HIS A 439 4.62 -17.96 16.96
CA HIS A 439 4.58 -17.60 15.54
C HIS A 439 3.13 -17.46 15.06
N GLU A 440 2.25 -18.39 15.42
CA GLU A 440 0.83 -18.27 15.14
C GLU A 440 0.20 -17.09 15.88
N LEU A 441 0.71 -16.72 17.07
CA LEU A 441 0.27 -15.51 17.75
C LEU A 441 0.58 -14.26 16.93
N LEU A 442 1.77 -14.19 16.31
CA LEU A 442 2.10 -13.14 15.34
C LEU A 442 1.11 -13.15 14.18
N ARG A 443 0.83 -14.31 13.60
CA ARG A 443 -0.11 -14.42 12.48
C ARG A 443 -1.54 -14.04 12.86
N ALA A 444 -1.98 -14.33 14.09
CA ALA A 444 -3.28 -13.93 14.61
C ALA A 444 -3.42 -12.40 14.67
N TRP A 445 -2.42 -11.70 15.17
CA TRP A 445 -2.42 -10.23 15.21
C TRP A 445 -2.30 -9.59 13.83
N GLU A 446 -1.45 -10.14 12.97
CA GLU A 446 -1.39 -9.70 11.57
C GLU A 446 -2.71 -9.92 10.82
N LEU A 447 -3.46 -10.98 11.12
CA LEU A 447 -4.81 -11.20 10.57
C LEU A 447 -5.78 -10.11 11.05
N LYS A 448 -5.78 -9.78 12.35
CA LYS A 448 -6.64 -8.71 12.91
C LYS A 448 -6.34 -7.35 12.28
N HIS A 449 -5.06 -7.01 12.07
CA HIS A 449 -4.69 -5.77 11.38
C HIS A 449 -5.11 -5.75 9.90
N ARG A 450 -4.98 -6.89 9.20
CA ARG A 450 -5.50 -7.03 7.84
C ARG A 450 -7.01 -6.86 7.80
N PHE A 451 -7.74 -7.42 8.76
CA PHE A 451 -9.18 -7.28 8.85
C PHE A 451 -9.60 -5.80 8.97
N LEU A 452 -9.04 -5.05 9.93
CA LEU A 452 -9.35 -3.62 10.10
C LEU A 452 -9.03 -2.80 8.86
N THR A 453 -7.90 -3.10 8.21
CA THR A 453 -7.54 -2.47 6.94
C THR A 453 -8.59 -2.76 5.86
N SER A 454 -8.93 -4.04 5.67
CA SER A 454 -9.91 -4.50 4.69
C SER A 454 -11.29 -3.90 4.91
N GLU A 455 -11.74 -3.81 6.16
CA GLU A 455 -13.00 -3.18 6.51
C GLU A 455 -13.01 -1.70 6.11
N SER A 456 -11.94 -0.96 6.42
CA SER A 456 -11.79 0.44 6.01
C SER A 456 -11.84 0.60 4.48
N VAL A 457 -11.19 -0.30 3.74
CA VAL A 457 -11.26 -0.34 2.27
C VAL A 457 -12.69 -0.57 1.76
N PHE A 458 -13.45 -1.49 2.38
CA PHE A 458 -14.86 -1.71 2.04
C PHE A 458 -15.70 -0.44 2.28
N GLN A 459 -15.55 0.18 3.45
CA GLN A 459 -16.31 1.37 3.83
C GLN A 459 -16.05 2.54 2.87
N HIS A 460 -14.77 2.81 2.58
CA HIS A 460 -14.37 3.83 1.62
C HIS A 460 -14.86 3.53 0.19
N THR A 461 -14.76 2.27 -0.26
CA THR A 461 -15.22 1.85 -1.59
C THR A 461 -16.74 1.99 -1.72
N LEU A 462 -17.49 1.69 -0.65
CA LEU A 462 -18.95 1.84 -0.60
C LEU A 462 -19.38 3.31 -0.60
N PHE A 463 -18.65 4.15 0.15
CA PHE A 463 -18.94 5.57 0.29
C PHE A 463 -18.76 6.32 -1.03
N ARG A 464 -17.62 6.16 -1.72
CA ARG A 464 -17.37 6.82 -3.01
C ARG A 464 -18.30 6.29 -4.11
N LYS A 465 -19.15 7.14 -4.68
CA LYS A 465 -20.14 6.77 -5.71
C LYS A 465 -19.68 7.18 -7.12
N GLU A 466 -18.47 6.77 -7.49
CA GLU A 466 -17.88 6.95 -8.83
C GLU A 466 -16.81 5.86 -9.09
N THR A 467 -16.27 5.84 -10.30
CA THR A 467 -15.06 5.07 -10.66
C THR A 467 -13.93 6.03 -11.02
N ARG A 468 -13.19 6.48 -10.00
CA ARG A 468 -12.07 7.42 -10.16
C ARG A 468 -10.83 6.81 -10.80
N TRP A 469 -10.55 5.55 -10.49
CA TRP A 469 -9.33 4.85 -10.92
C TRP A 469 -9.67 3.56 -11.68
N PRO A 470 -10.32 3.64 -12.85
CA PRO A 470 -10.59 2.47 -13.67
C PRO A 470 -9.26 1.78 -14.01
N GLY A 471 -9.23 0.46 -13.82
CA GLY A 471 -8.01 -0.37 -13.90
C GLY A 471 -7.35 -0.67 -12.56
N TYR A 472 -7.74 0.03 -11.48
CA TYR A 472 -7.49 -0.40 -10.10
C TYR A 472 -8.73 -1.03 -9.47
N TYR A 473 -9.91 -0.44 -9.70
CA TYR A 473 -11.20 -1.06 -9.47
C TYR A 473 -12.30 -0.35 -10.28
N TYR A 474 -13.46 -0.97 -10.33
CA TYR A 474 -14.65 -0.43 -11.00
C TYR A 474 -15.86 -0.51 -10.07
N ARG A 475 -16.61 0.59 -9.95
CA ARG A 475 -17.97 0.60 -9.40
C ARG A 475 -18.94 0.43 -10.57
N GLY A 476 -19.38 -0.79 -10.82
CA GLY A 476 -20.26 -1.13 -11.94
C GLY A 476 -21.60 -0.37 -11.93
N ASP A 477 -22.03 0.08 -10.75
CA ASP A 477 -23.19 0.94 -10.51
C ASP A 477 -22.90 2.45 -10.63
N ALA A 478 -21.63 2.84 -10.77
CA ALA A 478 -21.15 4.21 -10.91
C ALA A 478 -19.84 4.25 -11.73
N MET A 479 -19.93 3.90 -13.02
CA MET A 479 -18.76 3.64 -13.87
C MET A 479 -17.98 4.87 -14.32
N LYS A 480 -18.57 6.06 -14.25
CA LYS A 480 -17.92 7.29 -14.70
C LYS A 480 -17.17 7.98 -13.55
N VAL A 481 -16.17 8.77 -13.91
CA VAL A 481 -15.64 9.84 -13.06
C VAL A 481 -16.73 10.90 -12.87
N ASP A 482 -16.86 11.42 -11.66
CA ASP A 482 -17.84 12.44 -11.28
C ASP A 482 -17.13 13.57 -10.52
N ASP A 483 -16.54 14.50 -11.26
CA ASP A 483 -15.84 15.64 -10.67
C ASP A 483 -16.77 16.63 -9.95
N GLU A 484 -18.03 16.70 -10.37
CA GLU A 484 -19.02 17.58 -9.75
C GLU A 484 -19.27 17.20 -8.28
N ASN A 485 -19.34 15.89 -7.98
CA ASN A 485 -19.68 15.41 -6.64
C ASN A 485 -18.52 14.75 -5.90
N TRP A 486 -17.52 14.24 -6.61
CA TRP A 486 -16.49 13.35 -6.07
C TRP A 486 -15.05 13.79 -6.33
N HIS A 487 -14.83 15.01 -6.82
CA HIS A 487 -13.51 15.66 -6.81
C HIS A 487 -13.10 16.11 -5.40
N VAL A 488 -13.05 15.14 -4.49
CA VAL A 488 -12.87 15.30 -3.06
C VAL A 488 -12.02 14.14 -2.53
N LEU A 489 -11.45 14.35 -1.35
CA LEU A 489 -10.84 13.29 -0.56
C LEU A 489 -11.93 12.62 0.28
N THR A 490 -11.91 11.29 0.39
CA THR A 490 -12.74 10.57 1.35
C THR A 490 -11.97 10.41 2.64
N VAL A 491 -12.64 10.62 3.75
CA VAL A 491 -12.07 10.46 5.08
C VAL A 491 -13.01 9.61 5.93
N SER A 492 -12.45 8.73 6.75
CA SER A 492 -13.22 7.92 7.69
C SER A 492 -12.65 8.00 9.09
N ARG A 493 -13.51 7.76 10.09
CA ARG A 493 -13.11 7.46 11.46
C ARG A 493 -13.89 6.24 11.93
N ARG A 494 -13.19 5.22 12.43
CA ARG A 494 -13.81 4.13 13.20
C ARG A 494 -13.78 4.53 14.67
N ASP A 495 -14.93 4.52 15.33
CA ASP A 495 -14.98 4.83 16.76
C ASP A 495 -14.32 3.71 17.57
N PRO A 496 -13.33 3.99 18.42
CA PRO A 496 -12.64 2.95 19.21
C PRO A 496 -13.54 2.20 20.19
N LYS A 497 -14.65 2.80 20.63
CA LYS A 497 -15.57 2.23 21.63
C LYS A 497 -16.68 1.42 20.97
N THR A 498 -17.28 1.93 19.89
CA THR A 498 -18.43 1.28 19.23
C THR A 498 -18.06 0.44 18.01
N GLY A 499 -16.92 0.72 17.38
CA GLY A 499 -16.52 0.13 16.10
C GLY A 499 -17.27 0.68 14.89
N GLU A 500 -18.12 1.70 15.07
CA GLU A 500 -18.88 2.30 13.97
C GLU A 500 -18.03 3.25 13.14
N TYR A 501 -18.28 3.28 11.82
CA TYR A 501 -17.60 4.18 10.89
C TYR A 501 -18.41 5.45 10.66
N THR A 502 -17.73 6.59 10.74
CA THR A 502 -18.20 7.86 10.17
C THR A 502 -17.42 8.12 8.89
N MET A 503 -18.11 8.48 7.81
CA MET A 503 -17.53 8.82 6.51
C MET A 503 -17.79 10.29 6.20
N GLU A 504 -16.80 10.99 5.68
CA GLU A 504 -16.91 12.40 5.28
C GLU A 504 -16.20 12.66 3.95
N LYS A 505 -16.65 13.69 3.24
CA LYS A 505 -15.95 14.28 2.10
C LYS A 505 -15.10 15.43 2.63
N ALA A 506 -13.81 15.40 2.36
CA ALA A 506 -12.91 16.52 2.61
C ALA A 506 -12.58 17.22 1.28
N PRO A 507 -12.45 18.56 1.26
CA PRO A 507 -12.10 19.29 0.05
C PRO A 507 -10.80 18.78 -0.56
N LEU A 508 -10.62 18.89 -1.88
CA LEU A 508 -9.36 18.65 -2.59
C LEU A 508 -8.81 20.00 -3.08
N TYR A 509 -7.75 20.51 -2.46
CA TYR A 509 -7.12 21.76 -2.88
C TYR A 509 -6.01 21.53 -3.92
N HIS A 510 -6.07 22.29 -5.02
CA HIS A 510 -5.06 22.27 -6.08
C HIS A 510 -3.93 23.25 -5.76
N LEU A 511 -2.98 22.83 -4.92
CA LEU A 511 -1.91 23.72 -4.41
C LEU A 511 -0.83 24.08 -5.44
N VAL A 512 -0.66 23.26 -6.48
CA VAL A 512 0.41 23.39 -7.50
C VAL A 512 -0.13 23.81 -8.87
N GLY A 513 -1.45 23.69 -9.12
CA GLY A 513 -2.07 24.03 -10.40
C GLY A 513 -1.76 25.46 -10.86
N ASP A 514 -1.69 26.41 -9.92
CA ASP A 514 -1.30 27.79 -10.18
C ASP A 514 0.15 27.99 -10.68
N ILE A 515 1.00 26.95 -10.62
CA ILE A 515 2.41 26.96 -11.02
C ILE A 515 2.59 26.25 -12.37
N GLU A 516 2.04 25.03 -12.53
CA GLU A 516 2.12 24.30 -13.80
C GLU A 516 1.33 25.00 -14.91
N ASP A 517 0.18 25.62 -14.62
CA ASP A 517 -0.57 26.39 -15.61
C ASP A 517 0.19 27.64 -16.07
N LYS A 518 1.01 28.25 -15.20
CA LYS A 518 1.87 29.39 -15.57
C LYS A 518 3.06 28.96 -16.42
N ASP A 519 3.70 27.85 -16.09
CA ASP A 519 4.81 27.31 -16.87
C ASP A 519 4.35 26.75 -18.22
N LEU A 520 3.18 26.11 -18.27
CA LEU A 520 2.56 25.64 -19.51
C LEU A 520 2.08 26.83 -20.36
N ALA A 521 1.51 27.88 -19.76
CA ALA A 521 1.19 29.12 -20.46
C ALA A 521 2.45 29.81 -21.00
N LYS A 522 3.56 29.76 -20.26
CA LYS A 522 4.85 30.32 -20.69
C LYS A 522 5.46 29.52 -21.85
N LEU A 523 5.46 28.19 -21.79
CA LEU A 523 5.92 27.34 -22.90
C LEU A 523 5.09 27.53 -24.17
N LYS A 524 3.76 27.62 -24.03
CA LYS A 524 2.86 27.96 -25.15
C LYS A 524 3.12 29.37 -25.70
N ALA A 525 3.43 30.35 -24.85
CA ALA A 525 3.77 31.71 -25.26
C ALA A 525 5.15 31.79 -25.94
N GLU A 526 6.07 30.89 -25.63
CA GLU A 526 7.41 30.77 -26.23
C GLU A 526 7.41 29.96 -27.55
N GLY A 527 6.24 29.51 -28.03
CA GLY A 527 6.11 28.80 -29.30
C GLY A 527 6.56 27.34 -29.26
N HIS A 528 6.78 26.79 -28.06
CA HIS A 528 6.99 25.36 -27.85
C HIS A 528 5.61 24.69 -27.81
N HIS A 529 5.23 24.05 -28.92
CA HIS A 529 3.99 23.29 -29.06
C HIS A 529 4.06 21.91 -28.41
#